data_AF-A0A0G0CTL4-F1
#
_entry.id   AF-A0A0G0CTL4-F1
#
_cell.length_a   1.000
_cell.length_b   1.000
_cell.length_c   1.000
_cell.angle_alpha   90.00
_cell.angle_beta   90.00
_cell.angle_gamma   90.00
#
_symmetry.space_group_name_H-M   'P 1'
#
loop_
_entity.id
_entity.type
_entity.pdbx_description
1 polymer ?
#
loop_
_entity_poly.entity_id
_entity_poly.type
_entity_poly.pdbx_seq_one_letter_code
_entity_poly.pdbx_strand_id
1 'polypeptide(L)' 'MFVIKAKKRNEGVNLNTLRKTGEMPAVFYGAGKTPTSISLSIVEFKKIWREAGESSTVKISPGLSSKF' A
#
# COMPACT_ATOMS: atom_id res chain seq x y z
N MET A 1 5.69 -13.15 -9.95
CA MET A 1 4.79 -11.97 -9.98
C MET A 1 4.58 -11.51 -8.55
N PHE A 2 5.00 -10.28 -8.22
CA PHE A 2 4.89 -9.77 -6.86
C PHE A 2 3.47 -9.26 -6.58
N VAL A 3 2.96 -9.51 -5.37
CA VAL A 3 1.65 -9.03 -4.92
C VAL A 3 1.83 -8.41 -3.55
N ILE A 4 1.29 -7.20 -3.35
CA ILE A 4 1.27 -6.54 -2.04
C ILE A 4 -0.17 -6.26 -1.60
N LYS A 5 -0.46 -6.55 -0.33
CA LYS A 5 -1.77 -6.25 0.25
C LYS A 5 -1.87 -4.77 0.64
N ALA A 6 -2.99 -4.15 0.29
CA ALA A 6 -3.30 -2.78 0.63
C ALA A 6 -4.66 -2.65 1.31
N LYS A 7 -4.78 -1.66 2.19
CA LYS A 7 -6.04 -1.27 2.83
C LYS A 7 -6.40 0.15 2.44
N LYS A 8 -7.69 0.46 2.29
CA LYS A 8 -8.14 1.85 2.16
C LYS A 8 -7.81 2.59 3.46
N ARG A 9 -7.17 3.74 3.35
CA ARG A 9 -6.75 4.53 4.52
C ARG A 9 -7.88 5.47 4.94
N ASN A 10 -8.18 5.52 6.23
CA ASN A 10 -9.03 6.55 6.81
C ASN A 10 -8.24 7.87 6.90
N GLU A 11 -8.74 8.92 6.27
CA GLU A 11 -8.07 10.22 6.18
C GLU A 11 -8.10 11.01 7.49
N GLY A 12 -8.98 10.66 8.43
CA GLY A 12 -9.02 11.24 9.77
C GLY A 12 -7.94 10.73 10.73
N VAL A 13 -7.18 9.69 10.36
CA VAL A 13 -6.13 9.11 11.22
C VAL A 13 -4.81 9.86 11.05
N ASN A 14 -4.20 10.24 12.18
CA ASN A 14 -2.89 10.90 12.19
C ASN A 14 -1.78 10.01 11.59
N LEU A 15 -1.03 10.55 10.62
CA LEU A 15 0.03 9.82 9.91
C LEU A 15 1.17 9.35 10.83
N ASN A 16 1.49 10.08 11.89
CA ASN A 16 2.54 9.67 12.84
C ASN A 16 2.13 8.41 13.60
N THR A 17 0.85 8.29 13.98
CA THR A 17 0.32 7.08 14.60
C THR A 17 0.41 5.91 13.62
N LEU A 18 0.01 6.11 12.37
CA LEU A 18 0.04 5.06 11.33
C LEU A 18 1.46 4.53 11.06
N ARG A 19 2.46 5.42 10.99
CA ARG A 19 3.86 5.00 10.80
C ARG A 19 4.40 4.22 12.00
N LYS A 20 4.04 4.63 13.22
CA LYS A 20 4.44 3.91 14.45
C LYS A 20 3.87 2.50 14.52
N THR A 21 2.71 2.24 13.90
CA THR A 21 2.12 0.91 13.81
C THR A 21 2.69 0.05 12.67
N GLY A 22 3.73 0.54 11.96
CA GLY A 22 4.35 -0.19 10.84
C GLY A 22 3.53 -0.15 9.54
N GLU A 23 2.55 0.75 9.44
CA GLU A 23 1.78 0.99 8.23
C GLU A 23 2.38 2.19 7.47
N MET A 24 2.59 2.00 6.17
CA MET A 24 3.12 3.00 5.26
C MET A 24 1.96 3.64 4.50
N PRO A 25 1.70 4.95 4.69
CA PRO A 25 0.71 5.67 3.89
C PRO A 25 1.19 5.79 2.44
N ALA A 26 0.31 5.54 1.48
CA ALA A 26 0.56 5.70 0.06
C ALA A 26 -0.70 6.12 -0.70
N VAL A 27 -0.55 6.42 -2.00
CA VAL A 27 -1.65 6.73 -2.91
C VAL A 27 -1.55 5.81 -4.12
N PHE A 28 -2.64 5.12 -4.44
CA PHE A 28 -2.78 4.38 -5.68
C PHE A 28 -3.47 5.26 -6.73
N TYR A 29 -2.83 5.45 -7.88
CA TYR A 29 -3.31 6.30 -8.97
C TYR A 29 -2.86 5.75 -10.33
N GLY A 30 -3.43 6.29 -11.41
CA GLY A 30 -3.04 5.91 -12.77
C GLY A 30 -4.07 6.35 -13.80
N ALA A 31 -3.79 6.05 -15.08
CA ALA A 31 -4.69 6.38 -16.18
C ALA A 31 -6.08 5.77 -15.96
N GLY A 32 -7.11 6.61 -15.99
CA GLY A 32 -8.51 6.19 -15.81
C GLY A 32 -8.85 5.69 -14.40
N LYS A 33 -8.00 5.91 -13.39
CA LYS A 33 -8.25 5.50 -12.00
C LYS A 33 -8.35 6.71 -11.08
N THR A 34 -9.41 6.74 -10.27
CA THR A 34 -9.55 7.72 -9.19
C THR A 34 -8.43 7.51 -8.16
N PRO A 35 -7.64 8.55 -7.82
CA PRO A 35 -6.63 8.45 -6.79
C PRO A 35 -7.22 7.94 -5.47
N THR A 36 -6.60 6.91 -4.90
CA THR A 36 -7.11 6.25 -3.70
C THR A 36 -6.04 6.23 -2.61
N SER A 37 -6.36 6.85 -1.48
CA SER A 37 -5.57 6.80 -0.26
C SER A 37 -5.52 5.38 0.30
N ILE A 38 -4.33 4.80 0.38
CA ILE A 38 -4.11 3.43 0.88
C ILE A 38 -3.07 3.38 2.01
N SER A 39 -3.04 2.28 2.75
CA SER A 39 -1.95 1.90 3.64
C SER A 39 -1.46 0.49 3.33
N LEU A 40 -0.16 0.28 3.52
CA LEU A 40 0.57 -0.96 3.24
C LEU A 40 1.42 -1.33 4.46
N SER A 41 1.69 -2.61 4.71
CA SER A 41 2.71 -2.97 5.70
C SER A 41 4.11 -2.57 5.21
N ILE A 42 4.88 -1.84 6.01
CA ILE A 42 6.27 -1.48 5.67
C ILE A 42 7.17 -2.72 5.57
N VAL A 43 6.88 -3.75 6.36
CA VAL A 43 7.66 -5.00 6.40
C VAL A 43 7.43 -5.80 5.12
N GLU A 44 6.17 -5.94 4.70
CA GLU A 44 5.82 -6.63 3.44
C GLU A 44 6.40 -5.89 2.23
N PHE A 45 6.27 -4.56 2.21
CA PHE A 45 6.85 -3.72 1.17
C PHE A 45 8.36 -3.92 1.04
N LYS A 46 9.11 -3.86 2.15
CA LYS A 46 10.58 -4.05 2.13
C LYS A 46 10.99 -5.42 1.61
N LYS A 47 10.25 -6.48 1.94
CA LYS A 47 10.53 -7.84 1.42
C LYS A 47 10.35 -7.88 -0.09
N ILE A 48 9.21 -7.41 -0.57
CA ILE A 48 8.90 -7.37 -2.01
C ILE A 48 9.91 -6.49 -2.75
N TRP A 49 10.22 -5.29 -2.26
CA TRP A 49 11.15 -4.38 -2.92
C TRP A 49 12.57 -4.96 -3.03
N ARG A 50 13.04 -5.70 -2.03
CA ARG A 50 14.35 -6.39 -2.09
C ARG A 50 14.41 -7.46 -3.17
N GLU A 51 13.31 -8.14 -3.45
CA GLU A 51 13.23 -9.19 -4.47
C GLU A 51 12.89 -8.64 -5.87
N ALA A 52 12.00 -7.65 -5.92
CA ALA A 52 11.48 -7.06 -7.14
C ALA A 52 12.42 -6.00 -7.74
N GLY A 53 13.26 -5.38 -6.92
CA GLY A 53 14.06 -4.23 -7.32
C GLY A 53 13.20 -2.98 -7.59
N GLU A 54 13.81 -1.98 -8.22
CA GLU A 54 13.23 -0.63 -8.31
C GLU A 54 12.17 -0.46 -9.41
N SER A 55 12.22 -1.28 -10.47
CA SER A 55 11.40 -1.08 -11.69
C SER A 55 10.48 -2.24 -12.05
N SER A 56 10.26 -3.17 -11.13
CA SER A 56 9.35 -4.31 -11.37
C SER A 56 7.89 -3.94 -11.17
N THR A 57 7.01 -4.59 -11.94
CA THR A 57 5.56 -4.49 -11.72
C THR A 57 5.15 -5.25 -10.46
N VAL A 58 4.40 -4.60 -9.58
CA VAL A 58 3.81 -5.18 -8.37
C VAL A 58 2.29 -5.07 -8.45
N LYS A 59 1.59 -6.18 -8.26
CA LYS A 59 0.12 -6.20 -8.23
C LYS A 59 -0.37 -5.79 -6.85
N ILE A 60 -1.29 -4.83 -6.78
CA ILE A 60 -1.97 -4.47 -5.53
C ILE A 60 -3.17 -5.39 -5.33
N SER A 61 -3.31 -5.93 -4.12
CA SER A 61 -4.46 -6.76 -3.72
C SER A 61 -5.20 -6.14 -2.54
N PRO A 62 -6.54 -6.14 -2.52
CA PRO A 62 -7.30 -5.78 -1.34
C PRO A 62 -6.96 -6.66 -0.14
N GLY A 63 -6.60 -6.05 0.99
CA GLY A 63 -6.53 -6.73 2.28
C GLY A 63 -7.91 -7.23 2.72
N LEU A 64 -7.96 -8.18 3.67
CA LEU A 64 -9.17 -8.88 4.12
C LEU A 64 -10.36 -8.00 4.58
N SER A 65 -10.22 -6.68 4.61
CA SER A 65 -11.21 -5.71 5.10
C SER A 65 -11.60 -4.61 4.10
N SER A 66 -11.08 -4.59 2.86
CA SER A 66 -11.28 -3.43 1.98
C SER A 66 -11.40 -3.81 0.51
N LYS A 67 -12.56 -3.57 -0.11
CA LYS A 67 -12.73 -3.54 -1.58
C LYS A 67 -12.30 -2.15 -2.09
N PHE A 68 -11.56 -2.12 -3.20
CA PHE A 68 -11.14 -0.90 -3.90
C PHE A 68 -12.07 -0.59 -5.07
#